data_AF-A0AAV2AXY1-F1
#
_entry.id   AF-A0AAV2AXY1-F1
#
_cell.length_a   1.000
_cell.length_b   1.000
_cell.length_c   1.000
_cell.angle_alpha   90.00
_cell.angle_beta   90.00
_cell.angle_gamma   90.00
#
_symmetry.space_group_name_H-M   'P 1'
#
loop_
_entity.id
_entity.type
_entity.pdbx_description
1 polymer ?
#
loop_
_entity_poly.entity_id
_entity_poly.type
_entity_poly.pdbx_seq_one_letter_code
_entity_poly.pdbx_strand_id
1 'polypeptide(L)'
;MTPYFMLRFVRRMLFFHCPDIKKVLVIKARCPILRFYRSKYDIFCDFSLESKVSVRNTMLLRLLGHLDERFSVLTKLIRYWGKYGGFVGDIDRFNSYSFSLLVVHFLQTRNPPVLPPINEVYSKSEYIQRISLEDTALMFEDIKKFSPSSNTKTVEELLREFFFHYLTYDFSRIMQPSMSSSIPIVDFVPDKDSEDKFEVNTVNIQDPFRPNFNVTAVPSFESCLKFRNSLYLTCEAYQNNAFTPSTESWGLPLLFNNPPSETKMQERWKKNLFHKMEILAPPDDADKVKKILEHALLFNCSPVYIDSEDSSYSKVLLKLQCKVYHNTWTGREWAIEKFKDSNNQLPLETEHLISKELISKLERSRQILNEFTCECKENTDGKLTVELNFKESKAPFLAVFLKEYIPSMIKKI
;
A
#
# COMPACT_ATOMS: atom_id res chain seq x y z
N MET A 1 -27.40 10.59 31.92
CA MET A 1 -27.05 11.86 31.26
C MET A 1 -26.25 11.53 30.02
N THR A 2 -26.57 12.04 28.83
CA THR A 2 -25.83 11.65 27.60
C THR A 2 -24.41 12.21 27.62
N PRO A 3 -23.43 11.57 26.94
CA PRO A 3 -22.05 12.07 26.88
C PRO A 3 -21.97 13.53 26.39
N TYR A 4 -22.84 13.92 25.47
CA TYR A 4 -22.93 15.30 24.99
C TYR A 4 -23.31 16.31 26.10
N PHE A 5 -24.29 15.98 26.94
CA PHE A 5 -24.67 16.84 28.06
C PHE A 5 -23.57 16.94 29.12
N MET A 6 -22.90 15.83 29.39
CA MET A 6 -21.74 15.82 30.29
C MET A 6 -20.60 16.70 29.75
N LEU A 7 -20.31 16.67 28.44
CA LEU A 7 -19.31 17.58 27.85
C LEU A 7 -19.69 19.06 27.96
N ARG A 8 -20.99 19.40 27.89
CA ARG A 8 -21.44 20.78 28.14
C ARG A 8 -21.22 21.20 29.60
N PHE A 9 -21.37 20.27 30.54
CA PHE A 9 -21.02 20.50 31.95
C PHE A 9 -19.51 20.69 32.12
N VAL A 10 -18.69 19.78 31.56
CA VAL A 10 -17.22 19.90 31.59
C VAL A 10 -16.75 21.22 30.97
N ARG A 11 -17.33 21.63 29.83
CA ARG A 11 -17.05 22.94 29.22
C ARG A 11 -17.26 24.10 30.19
N ARG A 12 -18.36 24.09 30.95
CA ARG A 12 -18.64 25.13 31.96
C ARG A 12 -17.59 25.09 33.07
N MET A 13 -17.25 23.90 33.57
CA MET A 13 -16.23 23.74 34.61
C MET A 13 -14.86 24.25 34.15
N LEU A 14 -14.41 23.90 32.94
CA LEU A 14 -13.14 24.39 32.39
C LEU A 14 -13.15 25.92 32.24
N PHE A 15 -14.27 26.51 31.81
CA PHE A 15 -14.38 27.96 31.69
C PHE A 15 -14.24 28.68 33.05
N PHE A 16 -14.80 28.12 34.12
CA PHE A 16 -14.74 28.72 35.46
C PHE A 16 -13.42 28.47 36.19
N HIS A 17 -12.80 27.30 36.02
CA HIS A 17 -11.66 26.88 36.83
C HIS A 17 -10.31 26.91 36.10
N CYS A 18 -10.30 27.08 34.77
CA CYS A 18 -9.07 27.02 33.96
C CYS A 18 -8.98 28.23 33.02
N PRO A 19 -8.51 29.40 33.49
CA PRO A 19 -8.46 30.63 32.69
C PRO A 19 -7.49 30.56 31.50
N ASP A 20 -6.55 29.61 31.51
CA ASP A 20 -5.63 29.33 30.41
C ASP A 20 -6.30 28.58 29.24
N ILE A 21 -7.49 28.02 29.44
CA ILE A 21 -8.26 27.30 28.41
C ILE A 21 -9.12 28.28 27.61
N LYS A 22 -8.91 28.29 26.29
CA LYS A 22 -9.59 29.16 25.33
C LYS A 22 -10.16 28.33 24.18
N LYS A 23 -10.97 28.97 23.32
CA LYS A 23 -11.52 28.38 22.08
C LYS A 23 -12.21 27.03 22.30
N VAL A 24 -13.08 26.94 23.31
CA VAL A 24 -13.70 25.67 23.71
C VAL A 24 -14.92 25.36 22.85
N LEU A 25 -14.88 24.22 22.14
CA LEU A 25 -15.93 23.77 21.23
C LEU A 25 -16.38 22.34 21.59
N VAL A 26 -17.69 22.14 21.67
CA VAL A 26 -18.26 20.78 21.75
C VAL A 26 -18.59 20.34 20.33
N ILE A 27 -17.93 19.28 19.86
CA ILE A 27 -18.14 18.70 18.54
C ILE A 27 -19.11 17.54 18.69
N LYS A 28 -20.26 17.65 18.00
CA LYS A 28 -21.28 16.61 17.97
C LYS A 28 -20.93 15.60 16.88
N ALA A 29 -20.20 14.56 17.27
CA ALA A 29 -19.86 13.41 16.43
C ALA A 29 -20.31 12.11 17.10
N ARG A 30 -20.06 10.96 16.46
CA ARG A 30 -20.35 9.64 17.03
C ARG A 30 -19.73 9.43 18.41
N CYS A 31 -18.48 9.83 18.58
CA CYS A 31 -17.85 10.04 19.88
C CYS A 31 -17.77 11.56 20.09
N PRO A 32 -18.66 12.16 20.91
CA PRO A 32 -18.60 13.58 21.18
C PRO A 32 -17.25 13.95 21.79
N ILE A 33 -16.66 15.04 21.30
CA ILE A 33 -15.38 15.56 21.79
C ILE A 33 -15.52 17.02 22.20
N LEU A 34 -14.77 17.42 23.22
CA LEU A 34 -14.57 18.79 23.66
C LEU A 34 -13.18 19.22 23.21
N ARG A 35 -13.12 20.04 22.17
CA ARG A 35 -11.89 20.61 21.64
C ARG A 35 -11.60 21.95 22.32
N PHE A 36 -10.39 22.17 22.77
CA PHE A 36 -9.98 23.43 23.37
C PHE A 36 -8.50 23.72 23.15
N TYR A 37 -8.11 24.99 23.30
CA TYR A 37 -6.72 25.43 23.23
C TYR A 37 -6.25 25.83 24.63
N ARG A 38 -5.12 25.28 25.08
CA ARG A 38 -4.55 25.57 26.39
C ARG A 38 -3.35 26.50 26.23
N SER A 39 -3.60 27.80 26.41
CA SER A 39 -2.64 28.87 26.11
C SER A 39 -1.35 28.83 26.93
N LYS A 40 -1.39 28.25 28.15
CA LYS A 40 -0.20 28.07 28.98
C LYS A 40 0.88 27.19 28.34
N TYR A 41 0.47 26.20 27.54
CA TYR A 41 1.38 25.20 26.93
C TYR A 41 1.44 25.31 25.41
N ASP A 42 0.68 26.23 24.82
CA ASP A 42 0.52 26.36 23.37
C ASP A 42 0.08 25.05 22.68
N ILE A 43 -0.91 24.36 23.26
CA ILE A 43 -1.41 23.09 22.72
C ILE A 43 -2.93 23.12 22.46
N PHE A 44 -3.35 22.41 21.42
CA PHE A 44 -4.74 22.03 21.21
C PHE A 44 -4.99 20.66 21.83
N CYS A 45 -6.12 20.52 22.51
CA CYS A 45 -6.52 19.29 23.19
C CYS A 45 -7.92 18.88 22.74
N ASP A 46 -8.09 17.58 22.53
CA ASP A 46 -9.40 16.95 22.34
C ASP A 46 -9.68 16.08 23.58
N PHE A 47 -10.81 16.35 24.24
CA PHE A 47 -11.26 15.60 25.41
C PHE A 47 -12.53 14.81 25.08
N SER A 48 -12.52 13.52 25.37
CA SER A 48 -13.69 12.63 25.26
C SER A 48 -13.92 11.94 26.60
N LEU A 49 -15.18 11.64 26.93
CA LEU A 49 -15.53 11.07 28.23
C LEU A 49 -15.21 9.57 28.31
N GLU A 50 -15.52 8.82 27.27
CA GLU A 50 -15.31 7.37 27.25
C GLU A 50 -15.04 6.90 25.82
N SER A 51 -13.77 6.66 25.51
CA SER A 51 -13.41 5.90 24.30
C SER A 51 -12.49 4.75 24.65
N LYS A 52 -13.04 3.72 25.32
CA LYS A 52 -12.33 2.46 25.57
C LYS A 52 -11.72 1.88 24.28
N VAL A 53 -12.41 2.08 23.14
CA VAL A 53 -11.93 1.70 21.82
C VAL A 53 -10.68 2.49 21.43
N SER A 54 -10.69 3.83 21.51
CA SER A 54 -9.49 4.63 21.17
C SER A 54 -8.31 4.33 22.10
N VAL A 55 -8.58 4.09 23.38
CA VAL A 55 -7.56 3.66 24.34
C VAL A 55 -6.96 2.32 23.91
N ARG A 56 -7.80 1.31 23.66
CA ARG A 56 -7.35 -0.01 23.23
C ARG A 56 -6.57 0.04 21.91
N ASN A 57 -7.02 0.83 20.94
CA ASN A 57 -6.33 1.02 19.66
C ASN A 57 -4.93 1.63 19.88
N THR A 58 -4.81 2.62 20.76
CA THR A 58 -3.52 3.23 21.10
C THR A 58 -2.60 2.24 21.80
N MET A 59 -3.14 1.44 22.73
CA MET A 59 -2.39 0.39 23.42
C MET A 59 -1.89 -0.69 22.45
N LEU A 60 -2.73 -1.11 21.51
CA LEU A 60 -2.36 -2.05 20.45
C LEU A 60 -1.20 -1.52 19.61
N LEU A 61 -1.32 -0.30 19.05
CA LEU A 61 -0.26 0.27 18.23
C LEU A 61 1.04 0.45 19.01
N ARG A 62 0.95 0.82 20.30
CA ARG A 62 2.12 0.90 21.18
C ARG A 62 2.78 -0.45 21.37
N LEU A 63 2.02 -1.51 21.65
CA LEU A 63 2.55 -2.86 21.81
C LEU A 63 3.21 -3.33 20.51
N LEU A 64 2.56 -3.17 19.36
CA LEU A 64 3.12 -3.53 18.05
C LEU A 64 4.45 -2.82 17.77
N GLY A 65 4.58 -1.54 18.14
CA GLY A 65 5.83 -0.79 18.00
C GLY A 65 6.96 -1.25 18.91
N HIS A 66 6.68 -2.00 19.97
CA HIS A 66 7.68 -2.65 20.80
C HIS A 66 7.95 -4.10 20.37
N LEU A 67 7.01 -4.76 19.69
CA LEU A 67 7.25 -6.08 19.09
C LEU A 67 8.26 -5.98 17.95
N ASP A 68 8.20 -4.91 17.15
CA ASP A 68 9.17 -4.64 16.09
C ASP A 68 9.34 -3.12 15.86
N GLU A 69 10.56 -2.59 16.00
CA GLU A 69 10.80 -1.14 15.88
C GLU A 69 10.53 -0.63 14.46
N ARG A 70 10.69 -1.49 13.44
CA ARG A 70 10.53 -1.11 12.03
C ARG A 70 9.11 -0.61 11.77
N PHE A 71 8.12 -1.13 12.49
CA PHE A 71 6.75 -0.61 12.46
C PHE A 71 6.70 0.88 12.83
N SER A 72 7.29 1.25 13.96
CA SER A 72 7.28 2.64 14.44
C SER A 72 7.97 3.59 13.46
N VAL A 73 9.07 3.15 12.82
CA VAL A 73 9.79 3.95 11.83
C VAL A 73 8.98 4.10 10.54
N LEU A 74 8.47 2.99 9.98
CA LEU A 74 7.66 2.98 8.75
C LEU A 74 6.38 3.79 8.91
N THR A 75 5.65 3.63 10.01
CA THR A 75 4.42 4.40 10.27
C THR A 75 4.69 5.90 10.28
N LYS A 76 5.82 6.35 10.84
CA LYS A 76 6.21 7.77 10.80
C LYS A 76 6.49 8.20 9.35
N LEU A 77 7.38 7.50 8.64
CA LEU A 77 7.76 7.86 7.27
C LEU A 77 6.55 7.94 6.33
N ILE A 78 5.69 6.92 6.37
CA ILE A 78 4.50 6.83 5.51
C ILE A 78 3.45 7.87 5.91
N ARG A 79 3.30 8.17 7.21
CA ARG A 79 2.42 9.25 7.66
C ARG A 79 2.91 10.61 7.17
N TYR A 80 4.22 10.86 7.22
CA TYR A 80 4.81 12.08 6.69
C TYR A 80 4.60 12.17 5.17
N TRP A 81 4.89 11.10 4.44
CA TRP A 81 4.58 10.99 3.00
C TRP A 81 3.13 11.34 2.70
N GLY A 82 2.16 10.77 3.43
CA GLY A 82 0.75 11.07 3.20
C GLY A 82 0.30 12.47 3.60
N LYS A 83 0.95 13.08 4.60
CA LYS A 83 0.70 14.48 5.00
C LYS A 83 1.18 15.44 3.93
N TYR A 84 2.39 15.23 3.40
CA TYR A 84 2.94 16.03 2.31
C TYR A 84 2.20 15.79 0.99
N GLY A 85 1.68 14.57 0.78
CA GLY A 85 0.84 14.27 -0.36
C GLY A 85 -0.60 14.82 -0.28
N GLY A 86 -0.98 15.40 0.87
CA GLY A 86 -2.27 16.06 1.05
C GLY A 86 -3.48 15.13 1.20
N PHE A 87 -3.28 13.83 1.45
CA PHE A 87 -4.34 12.84 1.66
C PHE A 87 -4.40 12.28 3.09
N VAL A 88 -3.48 12.68 3.97
CA VAL A 88 -3.53 12.42 5.42
C VAL A 88 -3.75 13.71 6.19
N GLY A 89 -4.66 13.69 7.16
CA GLY A 89 -4.91 14.84 8.04
C GLY A 89 -6.38 14.97 8.41
N ASP A 90 -6.83 16.23 8.53
CA ASP A 90 -8.20 16.57 8.91
C ASP A 90 -9.14 16.60 7.70
N ILE A 91 -10.42 16.34 7.97
CA ILE A 91 -11.60 16.43 7.08
C ILE A 91 -11.44 15.64 5.77
N ASP A 92 -12.28 14.62 5.58
CA ASP A 92 -12.40 13.83 4.33
C ASP A 92 -11.06 13.26 3.81
N ARG A 93 -10.10 13.09 4.72
CA ARG A 93 -8.76 12.52 4.48
C ARG A 93 -8.57 11.30 5.36
N PHE A 94 -7.56 10.52 5.05
CA PHE A 94 -7.18 9.42 5.93
C PHE A 94 -6.66 9.97 7.26
N ASN A 95 -7.15 9.39 8.35
CA ASN A 95 -6.65 9.73 9.68
C ASN A 95 -5.35 8.95 9.97
N SER A 96 -4.66 9.34 11.03
CA SER A 96 -3.37 8.71 11.39
C SER A 96 -3.52 7.23 11.80
N TYR A 97 -4.70 6.85 12.31
CA TYR A 97 -4.97 5.47 12.73
C TYR A 97 -5.17 4.54 11.55
N SER A 98 -5.96 4.92 10.54
CA SER A 98 -6.14 4.12 9.32
C SER A 98 -4.83 3.90 8.58
N PHE A 99 -3.96 4.93 8.53
CA PHE A 99 -2.60 4.78 8.00
C PHE A 99 -1.71 3.85 8.82
N SER A 100 -1.83 3.88 10.15
CA SER A 100 -1.10 2.93 11.00
C SER A 100 -1.54 1.50 10.69
N LEU A 101 -2.84 1.27 10.49
CA LEU A 101 -3.37 -0.05 10.13
C LEU A 101 -3.00 -0.51 8.71
N LEU A 102 -2.84 0.40 7.74
CA LEU A 102 -2.21 0.06 6.46
C LEU A 102 -0.81 -0.51 6.68
N VAL A 103 0.02 0.15 7.49
CA VAL A 103 1.37 -0.34 7.77
C VAL A 103 1.35 -1.66 8.51
N VAL A 104 0.44 -1.84 9.48
CA VAL A 104 0.27 -3.13 10.18
C VAL A 104 -0.06 -4.26 9.20
N HIS A 105 -1.07 -4.07 8.34
CA HIS A 105 -1.48 -5.06 7.36
C HIS A 105 -0.36 -5.40 6.37
N PHE A 106 0.35 -4.40 5.86
CA PHE A 106 1.52 -4.61 5.01
C PHE A 106 2.60 -5.46 5.69
N LEU A 107 2.94 -5.16 6.96
CA LEU A 107 3.96 -5.88 7.71
C LEU A 107 3.54 -7.31 8.07
N GLN A 108 2.25 -7.53 8.30
CA GLN A 108 1.66 -8.85 8.53
C GLN A 108 1.68 -9.75 7.28
N THR A 109 1.57 -9.15 6.10
CA THR A 109 1.53 -9.89 4.81
C THR A 109 2.91 -10.11 4.19
N ARG A 110 4.00 -9.74 4.89
CA ARG A 110 5.36 -10.06 4.44
C ARG A 110 5.62 -11.56 4.58
N ASN A 111 6.57 -12.06 3.80
CA ASN A 111 7.07 -13.43 3.92
C ASN A 111 8.59 -13.42 4.17
N PRO A 112 9.06 -13.80 5.37
CA PRO A 112 8.27 -14.08 6.58
C PRO A 112 7.59 -12.81 7.15
N PRO A 113 6.53 -12.94 7.97
CA PRO A 113 5.79 -11.80 8.51
C PRO A 113 6.63 -10.99 9.51
N VAL A 114 6.51 -9.66 9.46
CA VAL A 114 7.19 -8.74 10.40
C VAL A 114 6.38 -8.57 11.67
N LEU A 115 5.05 -8.52 11.57
CA LEU A 115 4.15 -8.43 12.71
C LEU A 115 3.19 -9.63 12.76
N PRO A 116 2.78 -10.09 13.95
CA PRO A 116 1.78 -11.14 14.09
C PRO A 116 0.35 -10.63 13.80
N PRO A 117 -0.61 -11.54 13.54
CA PRO A 117 -2.04 -11.20 13.47
C PRO A 117 -2.55 -10.56 14.76
N ILE A 118 -3.43 -9.56 14.67
CA ILE A 118 -3.89 -8.85 15.87
C ILE A 118 -4.73 -9.75 16.79
N ASN A 119 -5.41 -10.78 16.27
CA ASN A 119 -6.11 -11.74 17.13
C ASN A 119 -5.15 -12.54 18.02
N GLU A 120 -3.96 -12.87 17.52
CA GLU A 120 -2.91 -13.50 18.32
C GLU A 120 -2.37 -12.52 19.36
N VAL A 121 -2.16 -11.26 18.97
CA VAL A 121 -1.72 -10.21 19.90
C VAL A 121 -2.73 -10.02 21.03
N TYR A 122 -4.01 -9.94 20.68
CA TYR A 122 -5.10 -9.75 21.63
C TYR A 122 -5.23 -10.94 22.59
N SER A 123 -5.15 -12.17 22.10
CA SER A 123 -5.30 -13.37 22.94
C SER A 123 -4.16 -13.54 23.95
N LYS A 124 -2.94 -13.12 23.60
CA LYS A 124 -1.76 -13.22 24.47
C LYS A 124 -1.55 -12.01 25.38
N SER A 125 -2.14 -10.85 25.07
CA SER A 125 -1.88 -9.59 25.77
C SER A 125 -2.92 -9.28 26.86
N GLU A 126 -2.50 -9.35 28.12
CA GLU A 126 -3.31 -8.89 29.24
C GLU A 126 -3.41 -7.36 29.29
N TYR A 127 -2.35 -6.67 28.86
CA TYR A 127 -2.29 -5.22 28.76
C TYR A 127 -3.48 -4.70 27.92
N ILE A 128 -3.70 -5.25 26.72
CA ILE A 128 -4.81 -4.82 25.86
C ILE A 128 -6.18 -5.21 26.42
N GLN A 129 -6.31 -6.41 27.00
CA GLN A 129 -7.58 -6.92 27.52
C GLN A 129 -8.07 -6.11 28.74
N ARG A 130 -7.15 -5.73 29.63
CA ARG A 130 -7.48 -4.97 30.85
C ARG A 130 -7.71 -3.47 30.59
N ILE A 131 -7.28 -2.94 29.44
CA ILE A 131 -7.37 -1.52 29.08
C ILE A 131 -6.70 -0.63 30.16
N SER A 132 -5.54 -1.07 30.67
CA SER A 132 -4.77 -0.33 31.66
C SER A 132 -3.62 0.45 31.00
N LEU A 133 -3.85 1.74 30.70
CA LEU A 133 -2.86 2.61 30.03
C LEU A 133 -1.58 2.83 30.84
N GLU A 134 -1.69 2.80 32.17
CA GLU A 134 -0.61 3.13 33.10
C GLU A 134 0.28 1.92 33.39
N ASP A 135 -0.21 0.70 33.12
CA ASP A 135 0.49 -0.54 33.42
C ASP A 135 1.46 -0.94 32.31
N THR A 136 2.52 -0.14 32.17
CA THR A 136 3.60 -0.41 31.21
C THR A 136 4.36 -1.70 31.56
N ALA A 137 4.35 -2.13 32.82
CA ALA A 137 4.97 -3.39 33.23
C ALA A 137 4.28 -4.59 32.57
N LEU A 138 2.94 -4.64 32.57
CA LEU A 138 2.19 -5.67 31.84
C LEU A 138 2.50 -5.69 30.34
N MET A 139 2.68 -4.53 29.71
CA MET A 139 3.07 -4.47 28.30
C MET A 139 4.43 -5.14 28.06
N PHE A 140 5.42 -4.92 28.92
CA PHE A 140 6.74 -5.56 28.81
C PHE A 140 6.70 -7.06 29.07
N GLU A 141 5.86 -7.53 30.00
CA GLU A 141 5.64 -8.97 30.19
C GLU A 141 4.94 -9.60 28.97
N ASP A 142 3.98 -8.90 28.37
CA ASP A 142 3.31 -9.37 27.16
C ASP A 142 4.26 -9.49 25.97
N ILE A 143 5.21 -8.55 25.80
CA ILE A 143 6.20 -8.60 24.71
C ILE A 143 7.03 -9.88 24.77
N LYS A 144 7.41 -10.35 25.96
CA LYS A 144 8.18 -11.60 26.15
C LYS A 144 7.44 -12.85 25.67
N LYS A 145 6.11 -12.78 25.49
CA LYS A 145 5.28 -13.89 24.99
C LYS A 145 5.39 -14.07 23.47
N PHE A 146 6.08 -13.16 22.76
CA PHE A 146 6.26 -13.21 21.31
C PHE A 146 7.72 -13.47 20.98
N SER A 147 7.95 -14.33 19.99
CA SER A 147 9.28 -14.47 19.38
C SER A 147 9.54 -13.31 18.43
N PRO A 148 10.79 -12.82 18.31
CA PRO A 148 11.16 -11.85 17.30
C PRO A 148 10.81 -12.33 15.88
N SER A 149 10.50 -11.38 14.99
CA SER A 149 10.27 -11.72 13.58
C SER A 149 11.52 -12.34 12.95
N SER A 150 11.31 -13.38 12.13
CA SER A 150 12.37 -13.97 11.29
C SER A 150 12.66 -13.15 10.03
N ASN A 151 11.92 -12.06 9.80
CA ASN A 151 12.13 -11.17 8.66
C ASN A 151 13.38 -10.30 8.89
N THR A 152 14.34 -10.40 7.97
CA THR A 152 15.62 -9.70 8.05
C THR A 152 15.68 -8.41 7.22
N LYS A 153 14.60 -8.05 6.52
CA LYS A 153 14.60 -6.86 5.65
C LYS A 153 14.75 -5.59 6.47
N THR A 154 15.54 -4.68 5.94
CA THR A 154 15.76 -3.34 6.48
C THR A 154 14.50 -2.48 6.35
N VAL A 155 14.46 -1.37 7.10
CA VAL A 155 13.39 -0.36 6.99
C VAL A 155 13.30 0.19 5.56
N GLU A 156 14.43 0.39 4.88
CA GLU A 156 14.48 0.90 3.51
C GLU A 156 13.83 -0.07 2.52
N GLU A 157 14.19 -1.35 2.58
CA GLU A 157 13.61 -2.39 1.74
C GLU A 157 12.09 -2.51 1.99
N LEU A 158 11.66 -2.49 3.25
CA LEU A 158 10.25 -2.54 3.62
C LEU A 158 9.49 -1.28 3.17
N LEU A 159 10.11 -0.11 3.23
CA LEU A 159 9.50 1.14 2.77
C LEU A 159 9.27 1.11 1.27
N ARG A 160 10.27 0.67 0.49
CA ARG A 160 10.12 0.46 -0.95
C ARG A 160 9.02 -0.55 -1.25
N GLU A 161 9.06 -1.71 -0.58
CA GLU A 161 8.05 -2.75 -0.75
C GLU A 161 6.63 -2.29 -0.41
N PHE A 162 6.45 -1.43 0.59
CA PHE A 162 5.15 -0.86 0.94
C PHE A 162 4.50 -0.15 -0.26
N PHE A 163 5.28 0.68 -0.97
CA PHE A 163 4.77 1.43 -2.11
C PHE A 163 4.44 0.52 -3.28
N PHE A 164 5.32 -0.42 -3.62
CA PHE A 164 5.08 -1.37 -4.72
C PHE A 164 3.94 -2.34 -4.41
N HIS A 165 3.83 -2.79 -3.16
CA HIS A 165 2.72 -3.61 -2.67
C HIS A 165 1.39 -2.91 -2.89
N TYR A 166 1.22 -1.68 -2.35
CA TYR A 166 -0.06 -0.98 -2.49
C TYR A 166 -0.31 -0.42 -3.90
N LEU A 167 0.72 -0.28 -4.75
CA LEU A 167 0.53 0.05 -6.17
C LEU A 167 -0.23 -1.05 -6.93
N THR A 168 0.10 -2.31 -6.63
CA THR A 168 -0.47 -3.49 -7.28
C THR A 168 -1.51 -4.21 -6.42
N TYR A 169 -1.81 -3.70 -5.23
CA TYR A 169 -2.81 -4.28 -4.34
C TYR A 169 -4.22 -4.20 -4.96
N ASP A 170 -5.00 -5.26 -4.74
CA ASP A 170 -6.41 -5.33 -5.15
C ASP A 170 -7.32 -4.69 -4.10
N PHE A 171 -7.64 -3.41 -4.30
CA PHE A 171 -8.52 -2.64 -3.41
C PHE A 171 -10.00 -3.02 -3.47
N SER A 172 -10.40 -3.99 -4.31
CA SER A 172 -11.72 -4.62 -4.23
C SER A 172 -11.85 -5.60 -3.04
N ARG A 173 -10.81 -5.66 -2.20
CA ARG A 173 -10.73 -6.49 -1.00
C ARG A 173 -10.68 -5.63 0.26
N ILE A 174 -11.22 -6.18 1.34
CA ILE A 174 -11.15 -5.63 2.69
C ILE A 174 -9.91 -6.20 3.37
N MET A 175 -9.01 -5.32 3.80
CA MET A 175 -7.84 -5.68 4.61
C MET A 175 -8.30 -6.01 6.03
N GLN A 176 -7.85 -7.16 6.56
CA GLN A 176 -8.23 -7.66 7.89
C GLN A 176 -7.00 -7.84 8.79
N PRO A 177 -6.52 -6.76 9.46
CA PRO A 177 -5.37 -6.82 10.36
C PRO A 177 -5.51 -7.84 11.51
N SER A 178 -6.74 -8.21 11.89
CA SER A 178 -7.01 -9.27 12.87
C SER A 178 -6.52 -10.65 12.43
N MET A 179 -6.57 -10.93 11.13
CA MET A 179 -6.27 -12.23 10.54
C MET A 179 -4.98 -12.23 9.69
N SER A 180 -4.32 -11.08 9.52
CA SER A 180 -3.20 -10.91 8.58
C SER A 180 -3.55 -11.28 7.14
N SER A 181 -4.80 -11.04 6.74
CA SER A 181 -5.33 -11.45 5.44
C SER A 181 -6.21 -10.37 4.82
N SER A 182 -6.76 -10.67 3.65
CA SER A 182 -7.76 -9.82 2.99
C SER A 182 -8.85 -10.68 2.35
N ILE A 183 -10.09 -10.20 2.39
CA ILE A 183 -11.26 -10.88 1.81
C ILE A 183 -11.88 -10.03 0.70
N PRO A 184 -12.36 -10.61 -0.42
CA PRO A 184 -13.13 -9.85 -1.41
C PRO A 184 -14.34 -9.17 -0.78
N ILE A 185 -14.66 -7.93 -1.18
CA ILE A 185 -15.84 -7.21 -0.67
C ILE A 185 -17.13 -8.04 -0.89
N VAL A 186 -17.22 -8.75 -2.02
CA VAL A 186 -18.37 -9.60 -2.36
C VAL A 186 -18.56 -10.80 -1.42
N ASP A 187 -17.49 -11.26 -0.79
CA ASP A 187 -17.50 -12.40 0.14
C ASP A 187 -17.62 -11.95 1.60
N PHE A 188 -17.60 -10.64 1.87
CA PHE A 188 -17.69 -10.10 3.21
C PHE A 188 -19.12 -10.13 3.74
N VAL A 189 -19.31 -10.84 4.85
CA VAL A 189 -20.60 -10.94 5.55
C VAL A 189 -20.51 -10.13 6.85
N PRO A 190 -21.18 -8.97 6.95
CA PRO A 190 -21.20 -8.19 8.19
C PRO A 190 -22.02 -8.90 9.26
N ASP A 191 -21.60 -8.75 10.52
CA ASP A 191 -22.39 -9.18 11.67
C ASP A 191 -23.70 -8.37 11.76
N LYS A 192 -24.85 -9.03 11.75
CA LYS A 192 -26.16 -8.36 11.77
C LYS A 192 -26.48 -7.74 13.13
N ASP A 193 -25.88 -8.24 14.19
CA ASP A 193 -26.16 -7.82 15.57
C ASP A 193 -25.25 -6.67 16.01
N SER A 194 -24.26 -6.31 15.19
CA SER A 194 -23.35 -5.20 15.44
C SER A 194 -24.03 -3.84 15.24
N GLU A 195 -23.80 -2.90 16.18
CA GLU A 195 -24.21 -1.49 16.05
C GLU A 195 -23.50 -0.79 14.87
N ASP A 196 -22.35 -1.33 14.45
CA ASP A 196 -21.61 -0.87 13.30
C ASP A 196 -22.12 -1.43 11.98
N LYS A 197 -22.17 -0.55 10.98
CA LYS A 197 -22.36 -0.90 9.57
C LYS A 197 -21.05 -0.69 8.84
N PHE A 198 -20.62 -1.70 8.10
CA PHE A 198 -19.39 -1.62 7.33
C PHE A 198 -19.64 -0.78 6.07
N GLU A 199 -19.19 0.47 6.09
CA GLU A 199 -19.29 1.39 4.96
C GLU A 199 -18.10 1.18 4.02
N VAL A 200 -18.38 0.68 2.81
CA VAL A 200 -17.35 0.43 1.79
C VAL A 200 -16.88 1.74 1.15
N ASN A 201 -15.58 1.84 0.88
CA ASN A 201 -14.94 2.94 0.17
C ASN A 201 -13.93 2.40 -0.86
N THR A 202 -13.13 3.27 -1.48
CA THR A 202 -12.07 2.91 -2.44
C THR A 202 -10.93 2.14 -1.77
N VAL A 203 -10.66 2.42 -0.49
CA VAL A 203 -9.72 1.67 0.35
C VAL A 203 -10.51 1.15 1.54
N ASN A 204 -10.34 -0.12 1.90
CA ASN A 204 -11.16 -0.78 2.93
C ASN A 204 -10.27 -1.51 3.93
N ILE A 205 -10.28 -1.05 5.18
CA ILE A 205 -9.52 -1.64 6.26
C ILE A 205 -10.42 -1.81 7.46
N GLN A 206 -10.48 -3.03 7.97
CA GLN A 206 -11.28 -3.36 9.13
C GLN A 206 -10.61 -2.86 10.42
N ASP A 207 -11.40 -2.30 11.34
CA ASP A 207 -10.91 -2.08 12.70
C ASP A 207 -10.74 -3.43 13.42
N PRO A 208 -9.60 -3.68 14.09
CA PRO A 208 -9.32 -4.99 14.67
C PRO A 208 -10.27 -5.41 15.81
N PHE A 209 -10.88 -4.45 16.50
CA PHE A 209 -11.79 -4.70 17.62
C PHE A 209 -13.26 -4.43 17.27
N ARG A 210 -13.52 -3.86 16.09
CA ARG A 210 -14.85 -3.58 15.57
C ARG A 210 -14.94 -4.08 14.12
N PRO A 211 -15.20 -5.39 13.92
CA PRO A 211 -15.16 -6.02 12.60
C PRO A 211 -16.09 -5.37 11.56
N ASN A 212 -17.22 -4.80 11.99
CA ASN A 212 -18.13 -4.11 11.08
C ASN A 212 -17.78 -2.62 10.86
N PHE A 213 -16.62 -2.15 11.33
CA PHE A 213 -16.20 -0.76 11.19
C PHE A 213 -15.03 -0.63 10.20
N ASN A 214 -15.26 0.10 9.11
CA ASN A 214 -14.22 0.46 8.15
C ASN A 214 -13.50 1.74 8.61
N VAL A 215 -12.22 1.65 8.98
CA VAL A 215 -11.44 2.82 9.44
C VAL A 215 -11.14 3.81 8.30
N THR A 216 -11.36 3.41 7.06
CA THR A 216 -11.20 4.21 5.84
C THR A 216 -12.55 4.54 5.17
N ALA A 217 -13.65 4.60 5.94
CA ALA A 217 -14.94 5.07 5.43
C ALA A 217 -14.96 6.59 5.14
N VAL A 218 -14.23 7.39 5.93
CA VAL A 218 -14.25 8.87 5.88
C VAL A 218 -13.54 9.51 4.67
N PRO A 219 -12.37 9.03 4.19
CA PRO A 219 -11.65 9.66 3.09
C PRO A 219 -12.52 9.84 1.84
N SER A 220 -12.49 11.03 1.25
CA SER A 220 -13.18 11.28 -0.03
C SER A 220 -12.53 10.51 -1.18
N PHE A 221 -13.27 10.37 -2.28
CA PHE A 221 -12.73 9.83 -3.52
C PHE A 221 -11.48 10.57 -3.99
N GLU A 222 -11.44 11.90 -3.86
CA GLU A 222 -10.27 12.71 -4.21
C GLU A 222 -9.04 12.36 -3.34
N SER A 223 -9.23 12.19 -2.04
CA SER A 223 -8.16 11.76 -1.12
C SER A 223 -7.65 10.37 -1.48
N CYS A 224 -8.54 9.42 -1.80
CA CYS A 224 -8.19 8.08 -2.25
C CYS A 224 -7.44 8.11 -3.59
N LEU A 225 -7.84 8.96 -4.53
CA LEU A 225 -7.17 9.13 -5.81
C LEU A 225 -5.76 9.72 -5.64
N LYS A 226 -5.60 10.76 -4.80
CA LYS A 226 -4.29 11.32 -4.44
C LYS A 226 -3.36 10.28 -3.83
N PHE A 227 -3.89 9.41 -2.95
CA PHE A 227 -3.14 8.28 -2.42
C PHE A 227 -2.63 7.35 -3.54
N ARG A 228 -3.50 6.92 -4.46
CA ARG A 228 -3.11 6.05 -5.59
C ARG A 228 -2.09 6.69 -6.54
N ASN A 229 -2.27 7.95 -6.87
CA ASN A 229 -1.34 8.69 -7.72
C ASN A 229 0.03 8.87 -7.04
N SER A 230 0.02 9.11 -5.73
CA SER A 230 1.26 9.26 -4.95
C SER A 230 2.03 7.95 -4.86
N LEU A 231 1.33 6.79 -4.78
CA LEU A 231 1.98 5.48 -4.88
C LEU A 231 2.72 5.34 -6.21
N TYR A 232 2.06 5.69 -7.32
CA TYR A 232 2.67 5.63 -8.65
C TYR A 232 3.92 6.51 -8.76
N LEU A 233 3.83 7.79 -8.38
CA LEU A 233 4.95 8.72 -8.43
C LEU A 233 6.12 8.26 -7.56
N THR A 234 5.81 7.70 -6.41
CA THR A 234 6.83 7.19 -5.49
C THR A 234 7.54 5.97 -6.09
N CYS A 235 6.80 5.02 -6.67
CA CYS A 235 7.39 3.86 -7.32
C CYS A 235 8.21 4.26 -8.56
N GLU A 236 7.72 5.21 -9.36
CA GLU A 236 8.46 5.78 -10.50
C GLU A 236 9.78 6.42 -10.02
N ALA A 237 9.77 7.17 -8.92
CA ALA A 237 10.98 7.74 -8.34
C ALA A 237 11.98 6.65 -7.90
N TYR A 238 11.52 5.58 -7.24
CA TYR A 238 12.39 4.43 -6.92
C TYR A 238 13.03 3.83 -8.16
N GLN A 239 12.29 3.71 -9.25
CA GLN A 239 12.74 3.12 -10.51
C GLN A 239 13.69 4.01 -11.32
N ASN A 240 13.74 5.30 -11.02
CA ASN A 240 14.60 6.28 -11.68
C ASN A 240 15.83 6.61 -10.82
N ASN A 241 16.25 5.68 -9.95
CA ASN A 241 17.42 5.79 -9.09
C ASN A 241 17.42 7.02 -8.17
N ALA A 242 16.24 7.57 -7.87
CA ALA A 242 16.10 8.79 -7.08
C ALA A 242 16.57 8.63 -5.61
N PHE A 243 16.74 7.39 -5.16
CA PHE A 243 17.22 7.02 -3.82
C PHE A 243 18.70 6.62 -3.81
N THR A 244 19.39 6.70 -4.95
CA THR A 244 20.85 6.54 -4.99
C THR A 244 21.56 7.85 -4.68
N PRO A 245 22.70 7.84 -3.97
CA PRO A 245 23.45 9.06 -3.66
C PRO A 245 23.78 9.88 -4.91
N SER A 246 23.40 11.15 -4.90
CA SER A 246 23.59 12.11 -5.99
C SER A 246 24.04 13.47 -5.46
N THR A 247 24.60 14.30 -6.33
CA THR A 247 24.92 15.71 -6.04
C THR A 247 23.66 16.59 -5.96
N GLU A 248 22.55 16.13 -6.53
CA GLU A 248 21.23 16.78 -6.42
C GLU A 248 20.43 16.27 -5.20
N SER A 249 19.20 16.74 -5.01
CA SER A 249 18.31 16.20 -3.97
C SER A 249 18.00 14.71 -4.25
N TRP A 250 18.35 13.83 -3.32
CA TRP A 250 18.14 12.38 -3.42
C TRP A 250 17.60 11.79 -2.12
N GLY A 251 17.02 10.60 -2.20
CA GLY A 251 16.55 9.84 -1.04
C GLY A 251 15.19 10.29 -0.50
N LEU A 252 15.02 10.19 0.82
CA LEU A 252 13.75 10.46 1.52
C LEU A 252 13.11 11.83 1.20
N PRO A 253 13.84 12.94 1.01
CA PRO A 253 13.24 14.23 0.65
C PRO A 253 12.34 14.15 -0.59
N LEU A 254 12.63 13.27 -1.54
CA LEU A 254 11.85 13.11 -2.76
C LEU A 254 10.47 12.46 -2.52
N LEU A 255 10.30 11.76 -1.40
CA LEU A 255 9.00 11.23 -0.96
C LEU A 255 8.07 12.34 -0.47
N PHE A 256 8.60 13.48 -0.02
CA PHE A 256 7.82 14.52 0.65
C PHE A 256 7.44 15.66 -0.29
N ASN A 257 7.19 15.33 -1.55
CA ASN A 257 6.72 16.26 -2.56
C ASN A 257 5.19 16.22 -2.68
N ASN A 258 4.57 17.38 -2.88
CA ASN A 258 3.16 17.44 -3.20
C ASN A 258 2.93 16.81 -4.59
N PRO A 259 2.02 15.83 -4.73
CA PRO A 259 1.69 15.29 -6.03
C PRO A 259 1.09 16.40 -6.91
N PRO A 260 1.40 16.42 -8.21
CA PRO A 260 0.75 17.35 -9.13
C PRO A 260 -0.75 17.06 -9.21
N SER A 261 -1.53 18.04 -9.67
CA SER A 261 -2.97 17.89 -9.85
C SER A 261 -3.31 16.74 -10.79
N GLU A 262 -4.52 16.18 -10.67
CA GLU A 262 -4.99 15.07 -11.52
C GLU A 262 -4.85 15.39 -13.01
N THR A 263 -5.21 16.61 -13.43
CA THR A 263 -5.04 17.06 -14.82
C THR A 263 -3.57 17.00 -15.27
N LYS A 264 -2.65 17.45 -14.42
CA LYS A 264 -1.20 17.40 -14.70
C LYS A 264 -0.67 15.97 -14.68
N MET A 265 -1.21 15.10 -13.83
CA MET A 265 -0.91 13.66 -13.84
C MET A 265 -1.32 13.03 -15.17
N GLN A 266 -2.54 13.32 -15.64
CA GLN A 266 -3.03 12.81 -16.92
C GLN A 266 -2.23 13.35 -18.11
N GLU A 267 -1.85 14.63 -18.09
CA GLU A 267 -0.92 15.20 -19.08
C GLU A 267 0.45 14.54 -19.04
N ARG A 268 1.00 14.28 -17.84
CA ARG A 268 2.26 13.56 -17.66
C ARG A 268 2.17 12.15 -18.22
N TRP A 269 1.09 11.41 -17.94
CA TRP A 269 0.88 10.07 -18.49
C TRP A 269 0.69 10.07 -20.00
N LYS A 270 0.09 11.11 -20.58
CA LYS A 270 0.04 11.30 -22.05
C LYS A 270 1.42 11.58 -22.65
N LYS A 271 2.34 12.18 -21.89
CA LYS A 271 3.70 12.53 -22.34
C LYS A 271 4.76 11.46 -22.04
N ASN A 272 4.54 10.62 -21.02
CA ASN A 272 5.45 9.55 -20.60
C ASN A 272 5.38 8.37 -21.58
N LEU A 273 6.13 8.45 -22.68
CA LEU A 273 6.18 7.42 -23.73
C LEU A 273 7.24 6.34 -23.54
N PHE A 274 8.13 6.43 -22.55
CA PHE A 274 9.33 5.59 -22.52
C PHE A 274 9.55 4.89 -21.18
N HIS A 275 9.43 3.57 -21.17
CA HIS A 275 10.00 2.72 -20.14
C HIS A 275 11.18 1.97 -20.77
N LYS A 276 12.33 2.65 -20.85
CA LYS A 276 13.60 1.99 -21.15
C LYS A 276 14.01 1.21 -19.90
N MET A 277 14.21 -0.10 -20.06
CA MET A 277 14.70 -0.99 -19.02
C MET A 277 16.03 -1.55 -19.46
N GLU A 278 17.09 -1.27 -18.73
CA GLU A 278 18.38 -1.89 -18.97
C GLU A 278 18.50 -3.11 -18.05
N ILE A 279 18.55 -4.29 -18.65
CA ILE A 279 18.72 -5.55 -17.95
C ILE A 279 20.11 -6.11 -18.30
N LEU A 280 20.96 -6.25 -17.29
CA LEU A 280 22.24 -6.95 -17.42
C LEU A 280 21.95 -8.44 -17.55
N ALA A 281 21.90 -8.93 -18.77
CA ALA A 281 21.54 -10.29 -19.13
C ALA A 281 22.25 -10.69 -20.44
N PRO A 282 22.67 -11.96 -20.61
CA PRO A 282 23.16 -12.46 -21.88
C PRO A 282 22.12 -12.22 -23.01
N PRO A 283 22.55 -12.05 -24.27
CA PRO A 283 21.64 -11.83 -25.41
C PRO A 283 20.54 -12.88 -25.55
N ASP A 284 20.81 -14.12 -25.10
CA ASP A 284 19.87 -15.25 -25.10
C ASP A 284 18.62 -15.05 -24.22
N ASP A 285 18.64 -14.07 -23.31
CA ASP A 285 17.51 -13.78 -22.41
C ASP A 285 16.34 -13.04 -23.11
N ALA A 286 16.51 -12.58 -24.35
CA ALA A 286 15.41 -11.99 -25.14
C ALA A 286 14.22 -12.96 -25.28
N ASP A 287 14.48 -14.27 -25.43
CA ASP A 287 13.43 -15.30 -25.46
C ASP A 287 12.74 -15.46 -24.09
N LYS A 288 13.47 -15.25 -22.98
CA LYS A 288 12.86 -15.25 -21.64
C LYS A 288 11.88 -14.08 -21.48
N VAL A 289 12.20 -12.89 -22.01
CA VAL A 289 11.25 -11.74 -22.00
C VAL A 289 9.96 -12.11 -22.72
N LYS A 290 10.06 -12.73 -23.89
CA LYS A 290 8.88 -13.23 -24.63
C LYS A 290 8.06 -14.22 -23.79
N LYS A 291 8.72 -15.23 -23.19
CA LYS A 291 8.07 -16.22 -22.32
C LYS A 291 7.39 -15.58 -21.11
N ILE A 292 8.00 -14.56 -20.49
CA ILE A 292 7.40 -13.84 -19.36
C ILE A 292 6.11 -13.13 -19.79
N LEU A 293 6.14 -12.40 -20.90
CA LEU A 293 4.97 -11.67 -21.39
C LEU A 293 3.84 -12.62 -21.86
N GLU A 294 4.17 -13.62 -22.67
CA GLU A 294 3.18 -14.54 -23.24
C GLU A 294 2.70 -15.60 -22.25
N HIS A 295 3.62 -16.26 -21.56
CA HIS A 295 3.29 -17.43 -20.74
C HIS A 295 3.00 -17.05 -19.29
N ALA A 296 3.88 -16.27 -18.64
CA ALA A 296 3.64 -15.90 -17.24
C ALA A 296 2.51 -14.88 -17.09
N LEU A 297 2.44 -13.85 -17.93
CA LEU A 297 1.46 -12.77 -17.83
C LEU A 297 0.23 -12.93 -18.72
N LEU A 298 0.23 -13.90 -19.64
CA LEU A 298 -0.87 -14.21 -20.56
C LEU A 298 -1.22 -13.04 -21.50
N PHE A 299 -0.22 -12.28 -21.93
CA PHE A 299 -0.40 -11.24 -22.94
C PHE A 299 -0.41 -11.83 -24.34
N ASN A 300 -1.25 -11.27 -25.21
CA ASN A 300 -1.26 -11.65 -26.61
C ASN A 300 -0.13 -10.90 -27.32
N CYS A 301 0.97 -11.61 -27.60
CA CYS A 301 2.14 -11.03 -28.25
C CYS A 301 2.27 -11.58 -29.68
N SER A 302 2.38 -10.69 -30.66
CA SER A 302 2.65 -11.05 -32.06
C SER A 302 4.00 -10.49 -32.49
N PRO A 303 4.87 -11.29 -33.14
CA PRO A 303 6.15 -10.79 -33.64
C PRO A 303 5.93 -9.73 -34.71
N VAL A 304 6.75 -8.69 -34.69
CA VAL A 304 6.80 -7.64 -35.72
C VAL A 304 8.06 -7.85 -36.54
N TYR A 305 7.96 -7.76 -37.86
CA TYR A 305 9.11 -7.90 -38.75
C TYR A 305 10.16 -6.82 -38.43
N ILE A 306 11.42 -7.22 -38.36
CA ILE A 306 12.55 -6.34 -38.11
C ILE A 306 13.17 -6.08 -39.49
N ASP A 307 12.96 -4.88 -40.03
CA ASP A 307 13.63 -4.50 -41.26
C ASP A 307 15.14 -4.40 -41.00
N SER A 308 15.91 -5.11 -41.81
CA SER A 308 17.36 -5.31 -41.66
C SER A 308 18.23 -4.09 -42.01
N GLU A 309 17.65 -2.88 -42.01
CA GLU A 309 18.33 -1.64 -42.43
C GLU A 309 18.37 -0.54 -41.35
N ASP A 310 18.33 -0.89 -40.06
CA ASP A 310 18.61 0.10 -39.02
C ASP A 310 20.12 0.23 -38.79
N SER A 311 20.69 1.26 -39.42
CA SER A 311 22.05 1.79 -39.24
C SER A 311 22.30 2.40 -37.85
N SER A 312 21.78 1.77 -36.79
CA SER A 312 21.99 2.18 -35.40
C SER A 312 22.94 1.22 -34.69
N TYR A 313 23.73 1.75 -33.75
CA TYR A 313 24.78 1.06 -32.99
C TYR A 313 24.28 -0.09 -32.07
N SER A 314 23.02 -0.52 -32.18
CA SER A 314 22.38 -1.53 -31.32
C SER A 314 21.54 -2.51 -32.15
N LYS A 315 21.79 -3.83 -31.99
CA LYS A 315 21.11 -4.90 -32.74
C LYS A 315 19.77 -5.23 -32.09
N VAL A 316 18.66 -5.12 -32.83
CA VAL A 316 17.33 -5.54 -32.35
C VAL A 316 17.25 -7.06 -32.36
N LEU A 317 17.06 -7.68 -31.19
CA LEU A 317 16.98 -9.14 -31.03
C LEU A 317 15.52 -9.65 -31.13
N LEU A 318 14.56 -8.87 -30.64
CA LEU A 318 13.16 -9.24 -30.57
C LEU A 318 12.28 -8.00 -30.63
N LYS A 319 11.23 -8.04 -31.46
CA LYS A 319 10.19 -7.00 -31.50
C LYS A 319 8.80 -7.65 -31.44
N LEU A 320 8.03 -7.31 -30.42
CA LEU A 320 6.69 -7.84 -30.17
C LEU A 320 5.68 -6.70 -30.14
N GLN A 321 4.51 -6.95 -30.73
CA GLN A 321 3.30 -6.17 -30.50
C GLN A 321 2.46 -6.88 -29.44
N CYS A 322 2.28 -6.27 -28.28
CA CYS A 322 1.62 -6.85 -27.12
C CYS A 322 0.22 -6.22 -26.92
N LYS A 323 -0.81 -7.06 -26.86
CA LYS A 323 -2.19 -6.69 -26.51
C LYS A 323 -2.58 -7.34 -25.19
N VAL A 324 -3.04 -6.53 -24.26
CA VAL A 324 -3.40 -6.94 -22.90
C VAL A 324 -4.91 -6.83 -22.72
N TYR A 325 -5.55 -7.97 -22.44
CA TYR A 325 -7.01 -8.07 -22.28
C TYR A 325 -7.45 -8.19 -20.82
N HIS A 326 -6.54 -8.63 -19.94
CA HIS A 326 -6.84 -8.90 -18.54
C HIS A 326 -5.83 -8.21 -17.63
N ASN A 327 -6.29 -7.76 -16.46
CA ASN A 327 -5.41 -7.21 -15.44
C ASN A 327 -4.78 -8.36 -14.65
N THR A 328 -3.56 -8.75 -15.05
CA THR A 328 -2.77 -9.79 -14.39
C THR A 328 -1.70 -9.21 -13.46
N TRP A 329 -1.58 -7.89 -13.35
CA TRP A 329 -0.57 -7.24 -12.50
C TRP A 329 -1.12 -6.82 -11.13
N THR A 330 -2.42 -6.55 -11.02
CA THR A 330 -3.09 -6.23 -9.74
C THR A 330 -3.54 -7.49 -9.02
N GLY A 331 -3.40 -7.55 -7.69
CA GLY A 331 -3.93 -8.62 -6.86
C GLY A 331 -3.12 -9.92 -6.89
N ARG A 332 -1.91 -9.93 -7.46
CA ARG A 332 -1.09 -11.17 -7.55
C ARG A 332 -0.85 -11.83 -6.19
N GLU A 333 -0.76 -11.07 -5.11
CA GLU A 333 -0.41 -11.58 -3.79
C GLU A 333 -1.40 -12.61 -3.22
N TRP A 334 -2.70 -12.32 -3.26
CA TRP A 334 -3.70 -13.29 -2.78
C TRP A 334 -3.75 -14.53 -3.68
N ALA A 335 -3.45 -14.38 -4.97
CA ALA A 335 -3.36 -15.51 -5.89
C ALA A 335 -2.12 -16.35 -5.59
N ILE A 336 -0.96 -15.73 -5.28
CA ILE A 336 0.27 -16.43 -4.85
C ILE A 336 -0.01 -17.31 -3.63
N GLU A 337 -0.81 -16.85 -2.66
CA GLU A 337 -1.13 -17.62 -1.46
C GLU A 337 -1.76 -18.98 -1.76
N LYS A 338 -2.54 -19.11 -2.84
CA LYS A 338 -3.14 -20.39 -3.24
C LYS A 338 -2.13 -21.40 -3.79
N PHE A 339 -0.96 -20.93 -4.21
CA PHE A 339 0.07 -21.76 -4.84
C PHE A 339 1.34 -21.86 -3.98
N LYS A 340 1.32 -21.39 -2.72
CA LYS A 340 2.48 -21.41 -1.81
C LYS A 340 3.00 -22.83 -1.50
N ASP A 341 2.13 -23.85 -1.53
CA ASP A 341 2.50 -25.23 -1.19
C ASP A 341 3.00 -26.05 -2.41
N SER A 342 2.99 -25.47 -3.61
CA SER A 342 3.41 -26.12 -4.86
C SER A 342 4.93 -26.10 -5.04
N ASN A 343 5.69 -26.68 -4.10
CA ASN A 343 7.15 -26.58 -4.02
C ASN A 343 7.96 -27.19 -5.19
N ASN A 344 7.32 -27.89 -6.13
CA ASN A 344 7.99 -28.59 -7.25
C ASN A 344 7.74 -27.99 -8.64
N GLN A 345 7.11 -26.82 -8.76
CA GLN A 345 6.82 -26.21 -10.07
C GLN A 345 7.91 -25.24 -10.52
N LEU A 346 8.13 -25.17 -11.84
CA LEU A 346 9.05 -24.20 -12.43
C LEU A 346 8.52 -22.76 -12.19
N PRO A 347 9.39 -21.76 -11.93
CA PRO A 347 8.96 -20.40 -11.62
C PRO A 347 8.01 -19.78 -12.65
N LEU A 348 8.24 -20.05 -13.94
CA LEU A 348 7.39 -19.57 -15.03
C LEU A 348 5.99 -20.21 -15.01
N GLU A 349 5.89 -21.50 -14.64
CA GLU A 349 4.62 -22.22 -14.55
C GLU A 349 3.79 -21.74 -13.35
N THR A 350 4.43 -21.51 -12.20
CA THR A 350 3.76 -20.94 -11.03
C THR A 350 3.15 -19.57 -11.35
N GLU A 351 3.91 -18.70 -12.03
CA GLU A 351 3.41 -17.37 -12.43
C GLU A 351 2.29 -17.44 -13.48
N HIS A 352 2.34 -18.41 -14.39
CA HIS A 352 1.26 -18.70 -15.33
C HIS A 352 -0.03 -19.10 -14.61
N LEU A 353 0.06 -19.98 -13.60
CA LEU A 353 -1.09 -20.40 -12.78
C LEU A 353 -1.68 -19.23 -11.98
N ILE A 354 -0.84 -18.37 -11.42
CA ILE A 354 -1.26 -17.13 -10.74
C ILE A 354 -2.06 -16.25 -11.70
N SER A 355 -1.54 -16.01 -12.91
CA SER A 355 -2.24 -15.19 -13.91
C SER A 355 -3.55 -15.82 -14.37
N LYS A 356 -3.62 -17.16 -14.51
CA LYS A 356 -4.87 -17.88 -14.80
C LYS A 356 -5.90 -17.72 -13.68
N GLU A 357 -5.47 -17.80 -12.43
CA GLU A 357 -6.36 -17.64 -11.28
C GLU A 357 -6.98 -16.24 -11.26
N LEU A 358 -6.17 -15.19 -11.51
CA LEU A 358 -6.64 -13.81 -11.62
C LEU A 358 -7.67 -13.64 -12.75
N ILE A 359 -7.41 -14.21 -13.93
CA ILE A 359 -8.32 -14.13 -15.08
C ILE A 359 -9.63 -14.87 -14.80
N SER A 360 -9.59 -16.00 -14.09
CA SER A 360 -10.78 -16.82 -13.82
C SER A 360 -11.86 -16.06 -13.03
N LYS A 361 -11.46 -15.02 -12.28
CA LYS A 361 -12.33 -14.16 -11.47
C LYS A 361 -12.84 -12.91 -12.20
N LEU A 362 -12.31 -12.61 -13.39
CA LEU A 362 -12.71 -11.45 -14.17
C LEU A 362 -13.86 -11.81 -15.12
N GLU A 363 -14.78 -10.88 -15.34
CA GLU A 363 -15.75 -10.99 -16.42
C GLU A 363 -15.03 -11.08 -17.77
N ARG A 364 -15.51 -11.98 -18.65
CA ARG A 364 -14.91 -12.17 -19.98
C ARG A 364 -15.19 -10.95 -20.85
N SER A 365 -14.28 -10.01 -20.86
CA SER A 365 -14.26 -8.89 -21.80
C SER A 365 -13.29 -9.16 -22.94
N ARG A 366 -13.68 -8.80 -24.17
CA ARG A 366 -12.78 -8.76 -25.34
C ARG A 366 -12.15 -7.38 -25.55
N GLN A 367 -12.38 -6.44 -24.65
CA GLN A 367 -11.81 -5.10 -24.74
C GLN A 367 -10.32 -5.13 -24.44
N ILE A 368 -9.53 -4.45 -25.28
CA ILE A 368 -8.10 -4.26 -25.04
C ILE A 368 -7.96 -3.24 -23.90
N LEU A 369 -7.35 -3.67 -22.80
CA LEU A 369 -7.02 -2.80 -21.66
C LEU A 369 -5.81 -1.95 -21.99
N ASN A 370 -4.76 -2.56 -22.57
CA ASN A 370 -3.53 -1.89 -22.97
C ASN A 370 -2.92 -2.50 -24.23
N GLU A 371 -2.22 -1.66 -24.98
CA GLU A 371 -1.47 -2.06 -26.16
C GLU A 371 -0.10 -1.37 -26.16
N PHE A 372 0.97 -2.14 -26.36
CA PHE A 372 2.35 -1.63 -26.38
C PHE A 372 3.26 -2.46 -27.30
N THR A 373 4.35 -1.87 -27.76
CA THR A 373 5.46 -2.61 -28.38
C THR A 373 6.52 -2.94 -27.34
N CYS A 374 7.09 -4.13 -27.42
CA CYS A 374 8.25 -4.55 -26.65
C CYS A 374 9.42 -4.78 -27.62
N GLU A 375 10.49 -4.02 -27.46
CA GLU A 375 11.72 -4.14 -28.24
C GLU A 375 12.88 -4.55 -27.34
N CYS A 376 13.51 -5.68 -27.63
CA CYS A 376 14.74 -6.10 -26.97
C CYS A 376 15.92 -5.81 -27.88
N LYS A 377 16.87 -5.00 -27.41
CA LYS A 377 18.06 -4.55 -28.15
C LYS A 377 19.32 -4.97 -27.41
N GLU A 378 20.30 -5.45 -28.16
CA GLU A 378 21.65 -5.70 -27.66
C GLU A 378 22.47 -4.43 -27.82
N ASN A 379 22.98 -3.90 -26.70
CA ASN A 379 23.91 -2.78 -26.70
C ASN A 379 25.34 -3.26 -26.95
N THR A 380 26.22 -2.34 -27.36
CA THR A 380 27.67 -2.58 -27.60
C THR A 380 28.39 -3.21 -26.40
N ASP A 381 27.88 -3.00 -25.19
CA ASP A 381 28.45 -3.54 -23.94
C ASP A 381 27.98 -4.97 -23.62
N GLY A 382 27.28 -5.64 -24.54
CA GLY A 382 26.73 -7.00 -24.34
C GLY A 382 25.55 -7.06 -23.37
N LYS A 383 24.82 -5.94 -23.20
CA LYS A 383 23.67 -5.81 -22.30
C LYS A 383 22.36 -5.81 -23.07
N LEU A 384 21.32 -6.39 -22.47
CA LEU A 384 19.96 -6.39 -23.02
C LEU A 384 19.20 -5.13 -22.58
N THR A 385 18.79 -4.32 -23.54
CA THR A 385 17.84 -3.23 -23.29
C THR A 385 16.45 -3.69 -23.71
N VAL A 386 15.47 -3.62 -22.80
CA VAL A 386 14.06 -3.88 -23.08
C VAL A 386 13.31 -2.54 -23.08
N GLU A 387 12.75 -2.17 -24.23
CA GLU A 387 11.98 -0.94 -24.43
C GLU A 387 10.50 -1.28 -24.55
N LEU A 388 9.68 -0.70 -23.67
CA LEU A 388 8.22 -0.85 -23.69
C LEU A 388 7.57 0.47 -24.13
N ASN A 389 6.97 0.50 -25.32
CA ASN A 389 6.32 1.69 -25.86
C ASN A 389 4.79 1.52 -25.90
N PHE A 390 4.09 2.20 -25.01
CA PHE A 390 2.63 2.11 -24.88
C PHE A 390 1.92 3.04 -25.87
N LYS A 391 0.92 2.53 -26.61
CA LYS A 391 0.18 3.31 -27.61
C LYS A 391 -0.77 4.36 -27.01
N GLU A 392 -1.25 4.14 -25.78
CA GLU A 392 -2.14 5.06 -25.07
C GLU A 392 -1.77 5.16 -23.58
N SER A 393 -2.08 6.29 -22.95
CA SER A 393 -1.77 6.60 -21.53
C SER A 393 -2.57 5.77 -20.50
N LYS A 394 -3.09 4.60 -20.88
CA LYS A 394 -4.12 3.87 -20.12
C LYS A 394 -3.58 2.93 -19.03
N ALA A 395 -2.27 2.72 -18.93
CA ALA A 395 -1.72 1.98 -17.79
C ALA A 395 -0.32 2.42 -17.36
N PRO A 396 -0.21 3.62 -16.75
CA PRO A 396 1.00 3.99 -15.99
C PRO A 396 1.39 2.92 -14.96
N PHE A 397 0.40 2.28 -14.33
CA PHE A 397 0.61 1.21 -13.35
C PHE A 397 1.22 -0.07 -13.94
N LEU A 398 0.79 -0.49 -15.14
CA LEU A 398 1.33 -1.69 -15.79
C LEU A 398 2.81 -1.49 -16.13
N ALA A 399 3.18 -0.32 -16.59
CA ALA A 399 4.55 -0.03 -16.98
C ALA A 399 5.51 -0.06 -15.78
N VAL A 400 5.11 0.54 -14.64
CA VAL A 400 5.86 0.44 -13.38
C VAL A 400 5.94 -1.01 -12.90
N PHE A 401 4.85 -1.78 -13.00
CA PHE A 401 4.85 -3.20 -12.66
C PHE A 401 5.85 -3.99 -13.52
N LEU A 402 5.80 -3.86 -14.85
CA LEU A 402 6.67 -4.60 -15.77
C LEU A 402 8.15 -4.27 -15.53
N LYS A 403 8.45 -3.01 -15.17
CA LYS A 403 9.82 -2.56 -14.84
C LYS A 403 10.42 -3.23 -13.61
N GLU A 404 9.61 -3.66 -12.64
CA GLU A 404 10.08 -4.53 -11.54
C GLU A 404 9.98 -6.02 -11.86
N TYR A 405 8.90 -6.40 -12.53
CA TYR A 405 8.52 -7.79 -12.68
C TYR A 405 9.42 -8.54 -13.66
N ILE A 406 9.72 -7.95 -14.83
CA ILE A 406 10.52 -8.61 -15.87
C ILE A 406 11.93 -8.92 -15.35
N PRO A 407 12.71 -7.99 -14.78
CA PRO A 407 14.05 -8.30 -14.28
C PRO A 407 14.03 -9.30 -13.12
N SER A 408 13.03 -9.22 -12.25
CA SER A 408 12.86 -10.17 -11.15
C SER A 408 12.59 -11.59 -11.66
N MET A 409 11.78 -11.73 -12.71
CA MET A 409 11.48 -13.02 -13.33
C MET A 409 12.64 -13.59 -14.14
N ILE A 410 13.39 -12.76 -14.87
CA ILE A 410 14.60 -13.21 -15.58
C ILE A 410 15.61 -13.82 -14.61
N LYS A 411 15.75 -13.27 -13.39
CA LYS A 411 16.64 -13.83 -12.37
C LYS A 411 16.18 -15.18 -11.82
N LYS A 412 14.89 -15.52 -11.96
CA LYS A 412 14.29 -16.76 -11.45
C LYS A 412 14.25 -17.89 -12.49
N ILE A 413 14.32 -17.55 -13.79
CA ILE A 413 14.23 -18.48 -14.93
C ILE A 413 15.60 -18.65 -15.56
#